data_AF-A0A6P4A0I4-F1
#
_entry.id   AF-A0A6P4A0I4-F1
#
_cell.length_a   1.000
_cell.length_b   1.000
_cell.length_c   1.000
_cell.angle_alpha   90.00
_cell.angle_beta   90.00
_cell.angle_gamma   90.00
#
_symmetry.space_group_name_H-M   'P 1'
#
loop_
_entity.id
_entity.type
_entity.pdbx_description
1 polymer ?
#
loop_
_entity_poly.entity_id
_entity_poly.type
_entity_poly.pdbx_seq_one_letter_code
_entity_poly.pdbx_strand_id
1 'polypeptide(L)'
;MASDNQYTFVQLCNATGCTLIYTGQIDWHGGIGPAPYPQSIANGEQGWFLHVRSASQPGSEGAVCYRGVDTNRTEFIWIVYWINPFNSQNKVFAVVLPSSSNVDWDRIRQEIAGTDSTNGDFTGYFTHASIDIDGNFSTAKAVVTKNANN
;
A
#
# COMPACT_ATOMS: atom_id res chain seq x y z
N MET A 1 4.98 30.73 7.36
CA MET A 1 4.51 29.73 8.34
C MET A 1 4.01 28.55 7.53
N ALA A 2 4.73 27.43 7.56
CA ALA A 2 4.39 26.22 6.80
C ALA A 2 3.23 25.51 7.52
N SER A 3 2.01 25.99 7.35
CA SER A 3 0.85 25.43 8.04
C SER A 3 0.16 24.38 7.15
N ASP A 4 0.34 23.12 7.55
CA ASP A 4 -0.61 22.00 7.42
C ASP A 4 -0.77 21.35 6.06
N ASN A 5 0.36 20.89 5.52
CA ASN A 5 0.41 20.13 4.29
C ASN A 5 0.66 18.64 4.61
N GLN A 6 -0.44 17.90 4.80
CA GLN A 6 -0.44 16.48 5.13
C GLN A 6 -0.23 15.61 3.87
N TYR A 7 0.84 14.83 3.86
CA TYR A 7 1.26 14.00 2.73
C TYR A 7 1.81 12.66 3.20
N THR A 8 1.59 11.62 2.40
CA THR A 8 2.22 10.31 2.60
C THR A 8 3.10 10.01 1.41
N PHE A 9 4.40 9.83 1.64
CA PHE A 9 5.32 9.32 0.63
C PHE A 9 5.39 7.80 0.75
N VAL A 10 4.93 7.09 -0.28
CA VAL A 10 4.77 5.63 -0.23
C VAL A 10 5.84 4.96 -1.07
N GLN A 11 6.60 4.07 -0.43
CA GLN A 11 7.58 3.18 -1.05
C GLN A 11 7.00 1.77 -1.15
N LEU A 12 7.01 1.20 -2.36
CA LEU A 12 6.61 -0.17 -2.62
C LEU A 12 7.82 -0.97 -3.10
N CYS A 13 8.23 -2.02 -2.36
CA CYS A 13 9.36 -2.87 -2.73
C CYS A 13 8.89 -4.26 -3.13
N ASN A 14 9.33 -4.73 -4.29
CA ASN A 14 8.99 -6.06 -4.80
C ASN A 14 10.19 -7.01 -4.69
N ALA A 15 10.06 -8.06 -3.88
CA ALA A 15 11.03 -9.14 -3.74
C ALA A 15 10.35 -10.52 -3.91
N THR A 16 9.39 -10.61 -4.83
CA THR A 16 8.58 -11.82 -5.07
C THR A 16 9.13 -12.78 -6.10
N GLY A 17 10.15 -12.37 -6.87
CA GLY A 17 10.63 -13.11 -8.03
C GLY A 17 9.83 -12.86 -9.32
N CYS A 18 8.73 -12.11 -9.26
CA CYS A 18 7.91 -11.77 -10.44
C CYS A 18 7.74 -10.25 -10.60
N THR A 19 7.17 -9.80 -11.72
CA THR A 19 6.79 -8.39 -11.91
C THR A 19 5.39 -8.15 -11.35
N LEU A 20 5.24 -7.10 -10.55
CA LEU A 20 3.94 -6.64 -10.06
C LEU A 20 3.36 -5.64 -11.05
N ILE A 21 2.09 -5.82 -11.42
CA ILE A 21 1.35 -4.94 -12.33
C ILE A 21 0.24 -4.25 -11.56
N TYR A 22 0.16 -2.94 -11.68
CA TYR A 22 -0.90 -2.14 -11.07
C TYR A 22 -2.28 -2.55 -11.59
N THR A 23 -3.24 -2.76 -10.69
CA THR A 23 -4.62 -3.18 -11.05
C THR A 23 -5.70 -2.26 -10.55
N GLY A 24 -5.41 -1.39 -9.58
CA GLY A 24 -6.38 -0.40 -9.10
C GLY A 24 -5.98 0.28 -7.81
N GLN A 25 -6.83 1.21 -7.40
CA GLN A 25 -6.68 2.07 -6.24
C GLN A 25 -8.04 2.52 -5.71
N ILE A 26 -8.01 3.08 -4.52
CA ILE A 26 -9.06 3.94 -3.97
C ILE A 26 -8.42 5.02 -3.11
N ASP A 27 -8.89 6.26 -3.26
CA ASP A 27 -8.45 7.40 -2.47
C ASP A 27 -9.66 7.87 -1.64
N TRP A 28 -9.69 7.55 -0.33
CA TRP A 28 -10.80 7.96 0.54
C TRP A 28 -10.69 9.41 0.97
N HIS A 29 -9.46 9.86 1.25
CA HIS A 29 -9.15 11.23 1.64
C HIS A 29 -7.87 11.68 0.96
N GLY A 30 -7.94 12.75 0.17
CA GLY A 30 -6.79 13.19 -0.62
C GLY A 30 -6.78 12.60 -2.02
N GLY A 31 -5.60 12.51 -2.61
CA GLY A 31 -5.41 11.89 -3.91
C GLY A 31 -3.95 11.80 -4.30
N ILE A 32 -3.69 11.12 -5.41
CA ILE A 32 -2.34 11.02 -5.99
C ILE A 32 -1.76 12.40 -6.32
N GLY A 33 -0.48 12.56 -6.04
CA GLY A 33 0.30 13.74 -6.41
C GLY A 33 0.64 13.78 -7.91
N PRO A 34 1.65 14.58 -8.32
CA PRO A 34 1.95 14.81 -9.73
C PRO A 34 2.41 13.56 -10.50
N ALA A 35 3.01 12.60 -9.80
CA ALA A 35 3.46 11.34 -10.38
C ALA A 35 2.39 10.25 -10.15
N PRO A 36 2.05 9.45 -11.19
CA PRO A 36 1.04 8.41 -11.05
C PRO A 36 1.53 7.28 -10.15
N TYR A 37 0.60 6.41 -9.75
CA TYR A 37 0.95 5.11 -9.15
C TYR A 37 1.88 4.34 -10.11
N PRO A 38 2.96 3.71 -9.61
CA PRO A 38 3.85 2.87 -10.42
C PRO A 38 3.04 1.83 -11.20
N GLN A 39 3.07 1.87 -12.54
CA GLN A 39 2.25 0.95 -13.35
C GLN A 39 2.78 -0.50 -13.30
N SER A 40 4.09 -0.64 -13.06
CA SER A 40 4.74 -1.92 -12.84
C SER A 40 5.91 -1.76 -11.87
N ILE A 41 6.21 -2.81 -11.11
CA ILE A 41 7.39 -2.88 -10.23
C ILE A 41 8.07 -4.23 -10.49
N ALA A 42 9.25 -4.23 -11.13
CA ALA A 42 9.95 -5.47 -11.41
C ALA A 42 10.51 -6.10 -10.12
N ASN A 43 10.89 -7.37 -10.19
CA ASN A 43 11.53 -8.04 -9.06
C ASN A 43 12.86 -7.37 -8.70
N GLY A 44 13.06 -7.08 -7.41
CA GLY A 44 14.21 -6.35 -6.89
C GLY A 44 14.10 -4.83 -7.03
N GLU A 45 13.05 -4.31 -7.65
CA GLU A 45 12.83 -2.88 -7.82
C GLU A 45 11.88 -2.30 -6.75
N GLN A 46 11.80 -0.97 -6.77
CA GLN A 46 10.94 -0.19 -5.92
C GLN A 46 10.15 0.84 -6.72
N GLY A 47 8.86 0.94 -6.41
CA GLY A 47 7.98 2.01 -6.88
C GLY A 47 7.81 3.07 -5.80
N TRP A 48 7.63 4.33 -6.21
CA TRP A 48 7.41 5.45 -5.30
C TRP A 48 6.25 6.30 -5.80
N PHE A 49 5.46 6.83 -4.88
CA PHE A 49 4.48 7.87 -5.18
C PHE A 49 4.24 8.76 -3.96
N LEU A 50 3.68 9.94 -4.23
CA LEU A 50 3.26 10.89 -3.20
C LEU A 50 1.74 10.94 -3.19
N HIS A 51 1.11 10.65 -2.05
CA HIS A 51 -0.32 10.85 -1.85
C HIS A 51 -0.55 12.09 -0.99
N VAL A 52 -1.44 12.96 -1.44
CA VAL A 52 -1.58 14.30 -0.89
C VAL A 52 -2.96 14.59 -0.36
N ARG A 53 -3.04 15.38 0.71
CA ARG A 53 -4.35 15.85 1.20
C ARG A 53 -5.09 16.64 0.14
N SER A 54 -6.42 16.58 0.21
CA SER A 54 -7.29 17.46 -0.57
C SER A 54 -7.67 18.69 0.27
N ALA A 55 -8.08 19.78 -0.40
CA ALA A 55 -8.58 20.96 0.29
C ALA A 55 -9.94 20.71 0.98
N SER A 56 -10.74 19.78 0.46
CA SER A 56 -12.10 19.47 0.93
C SER A 56 -12.17 18.40 2.03
N GLN A 57 -11.19 17.52 2.10
CA GLN A 57 -11.12 16.43 3.08
C GLN A 57 -9.69 16.34 3.65
N PRO A 58 -9.49 16.67 4.94
CA PRO A 58 -8.17 16.64 5.56
C PRO A 58 -7.66 15.21 5.72
N GLY A 59 -6.36 15.03 5.54
CA GLY A 59 -5.67 13.75 5.63
C GLY A 59 -5.28 13.15 4.27
N SER A 60 -4.49 12.09 4.33
CA SER A 60 -4.04 11.29 3.19
C SER A 60 -4.35 9.82 3.48
N GLU A 61 -5.39 9.30 2.84
CA GLU A 61 -5.88 7.93 3.04
C GLU A 61 -6.23 7.30 1.70
N GLY A 62 -5.66 6.14 1.44
CA GLY A 62 -5.87 5.42 0.20
C GLY A 62 -5.35 4.00 0.27
N ALA A 63 -5.62 3.25 -0.80
CA ALA A 63 -5.04 1.94 -1.02
C ALA A 63 -4.73 1.73 -2.49
N VAL A 64 -3.72 0.90 -2.75
CA VAL A 64 -3.33 0.44 -4.09
C VAL A 64 -3.33 -1.09 -4.14
N CYS A 65 -3.64 -1.63 -5.30
CA CYS A 65 -3.62 -3.05 -5.59
C CYS A 65 -2.69 -3.35 -6.78
N TYR A 66 -1.87 -4.38 -6.61
CA TYR A 66 -0.98 -4.90 -7.63
C TYR A 66 -1.22 -6.40 -7.79
N ARG A 67 -1.13 -6.91 -9.01
CA ARG A 67 -1.19 -8.34 -9.30
C ARG A 67 0.20 -8.85 -9.70
N GLY A 68 0.58 -9.99 -9.15
CA GLY A 68 1.77 -10.73 -9.53
C GLY A 68 1.40 -12.10 -10.11
N VAL A 69 2.24 -12.59 -11.03
CA VAL A 69 2.14 -13.94 -11.60
C VAL A 69 3.53 -14.55 -11.60
N ASP A 70 3.73 -15.64 -10.88
CA ASP A 70 5.03 -16.30 -10.80
C ASP A 70 5.27 -17.30 -11.94
N THR A 71 6.47 -17.89 -11.95
CA THR A 71 6.88 -18.88 -12.95
C THR A 71 6.03 -20.14 -12.94
N ASN A 72 5.38 -20.46 -11.82
CA ASN A 72 4.46 -21.59 -11.68
C ASN A 72 3.03 -21.22 -12.08
N ARG A 73 2.80 -20.01 -12.60
CA ARG A 73 1.49 -19.42 -12.92
C ARG A 73 0.60 -19.25 -11.69
N THR A 74 1.18 -19.20 -10.50
CA THR A 74 0.46 -18.81 -9.30
C THR A 74 0.26 -17.31 -9.35
N GLU A 75 -0.99 -16.90 -9.27
CA GLU A 75 -1.37 -15.50 -9.26
C GLU A 75 -1.78 -15.04 -7.88
N PHE A 76 -1.37 -13.83 -7.53
CA PHE A 76 -1.72 -13.20 -6.27
C PHE A 76 -1.99 -11.71 -6.49
N ILE A 77 -2.69 -11.12 -5.53
CA ILE A 77 -2.82 -9.67 -5.42
C ILE A 77 -2.13 -9.21 -4.14
N TRP A 78 -1.48 -8.06 -4.23
CA TRP A 78 -0.85 -7.36 -3.13
C TRP A 78 -1.53 -6.02 -2.95
N ILE A 79 -2.08 -5.79 -1.77
CA ILE A 79 -2.81 -4.58 -1.42
C ILE A 79 -2.00 -3.84 -0.37
N VAL A 80 -1.81 -2.54 -0.58
CA VAL A 80 -1.15 -1.65 0.37
C VAL A 80 -2.09 -0.49 0.67
N TYR A 81 -2.45 -0.35 1.94
CA TYR A 81 -3.31 0.71 2.48
C TYR A 81 -2.48 1.63 3.37
N TRP A 82 -2.75 2.93 3.33
CA TRP A 82 -2.20 3.90 4.26
C TRP A 82 -3.29 4.87 4.74
N ILE A 83 -3.07 5.38 5.94
CA ILE A 83 -3.81 6.51 6.50
C ILE A 83 -2.85 7.43 7.26
N ASN A 84 -2.90 8.70 6.90
CA ASN A 84 -2.21 9.81 7.56
C ASN A 84 -3.28 10.87 7.88
N PRO A 85 -4.00 10.69 9.00
CA PRO A 85 -5.14 11.52 9.36
C PRO A 85 -4.70 12.83 10.02
N PHE A 86 -5.60 13.81 10.04
CA PHE A 86 -5.37 15.03 10.82
C PHE A 86 -5.49 14.73 12.33
N ASN A 87 -4.46 15.06 13.11
CA ASN A 87 -4.41 14.90 14.58
C ASN A 87 -4.69 13.47 15.10
N SER A 88 -4.29 12.45 14.37
CA SER A 88 -4.32 11.05 14.85
C SER A 88 -3.10 10.31 14.30
N GLN A 89 -2.85 9.09 14.78
CA GLN A 89 -1.69 8.30 14.40
C GLN A 89 -1.79 7.82 12.96
N ASN A 90 -0.65 7.83 12.29
CA ASN A 90 -0.50 7.28 10.95
C ASN A 90 -0.51 5.76 11.02
N LYS A 91 -1.14 5.11 10.05
CA LYS A 91 -1.14 3.65 9.93
C LYS A 91 -0.88 3.22 8.49
N VAL A 92 -0.26 2.05 8.35
CA VAL A 92 -0.08 1.38 7.08
C VAL A 92 -0.37 -0.10 7.26
N PHE A 93 -0.94 -0.69 6.23
CA PHE A 93 -1.24 -2.10 6.19
C PHE A 93 -0.92 -2.65 4.82
N ALA A 94 -0.47 -3.91 4.79
CA ALA A 94 -0.32 -4.62 3.55
C ALA A 94 -0.79 -6.06 3.70
N VAL A 95 -1.43 -6.58 2.65
CA VAL A 95 -1.87 -7.97 2.59
C VAL A 95 -1.61 -8.56 1.22
N VAL A 96 -1.31 -9.86 1.19
CA VAL A 96 -1.29 -10.65 -0.03
C VAL A 96 -2.50 -11.58 0.00
N LEU A 97 -3.20 -11.70 -1.13
CA LEU A 97 -4.40 -12.53 -1.28
C LEU A 97 -4.31 -13.32 -2.60
N PRO A 98 -5.07 -14.42 -2.76
CA PRO A 98 -5.23 -15.06 -4.05
C PRO A 98 -5.82 -14.12 -5.10
N SER A 99 -5.48 -14.30 -6.39
CA SER A 99 -6.03 -13.44 -7.46
C SER A 99 -7.55 -13.55 -7.66
N SER A 100 -8.17 -14.60 -7.15
CA SER A 100 -9.63 -14.80 -7.14
C SER A 100 -10.35 -14.02 -6.02
N SER A 101 -9.60 -13.40 -5.10
CA SER A 101 -10.20 -12.59 -4.04
C SER A 101 -10.85 -11.34 -4.60
N ASN A 102 -12.10 -11.10 -4.20
CA ASN A 102 -12.77 -9.85 -4.48
C ASN A 102 -12.14 -8.74 -3.64
N VAL A 103 -11.63 -7.68 -4.28
CA VAL A 103 -11.07 -6.52 -3.58
C VAL A 103 -12.22 -5.64 -3.11
N ASP A 104 -12.65 -5.89 -1.87
CA ASP A 104 -13.67 -5.09 -1.18
C ASP A 104 -12.98 -4.00 -0.35
N TRP A 105 -12.95 -2.80 -0.91
CA TRP A 105 -12.29 -1.64 -0.30
C TRP A 105 -12.88 -1.28 1.07
N ASP A 106 -14.21 -1.36 1.22
CA ASP A 106 -14.87 -1.01 2.48
C ASP A 106 -14.52 -1.99 3.58
N ARG A 107 -14.48 -3.29 3.24
CA ARG A 107 -14.02 -4.34 4.15
C ARG A 107 -12.57 -4.14 4.54
N ILE A 108 -11.68 -3.88 3.58
CA ILE A 108 -10.26 -3.63 3.81
C ILE A 108 -10.10 -2.46 4.80
N ARG A 109 -10.80 -1.34 4.56
CA ARG A 109 -10.77 -0.18 5.46
C ARG A 109 -11.25 -0.51 6.88
N GLN A 110 -12.32 -1.29 7.01
CA GLN A 110 -12.86 -1.69 8.33
C GLN A 110 -11.93 -2.64 9.10
N GLU A 111 -11.38 -3.65 8.42
CA GLU A 111 -10.46 -4.61 9.05
C GLU A 111 -9.20 -3.92 9.58
N ILE A 112 -8.74 -2.87 8.90
CA ILE A 112 -7.51 -2.14 9.25
C ILE A 112 -7.74 -1.04 10.28
N ALA A 113 -8.93 -0.44 10.33
CA ALA A 113 -9.26 0.59 11.33
C ALA A 113 -9.01 0.10 12.78
N GLY A 114 -9.08 -1.22 13.01
CA GLY A 114 -8.82 -1.86 14.30
C GLY A 114 -7.38 -2.36 14.54
N THR A 115 -6.44 -2.25 13.59
CA THR A 115 -5.07 -2.77 13.75
C THR A 115 -4.03 -1.65 13.71
N ASP A 116 -2.88 -1.84 14.37
CA ASP A 116 -1.82 -0.82 14.50
C ASP A 116 -0.74 -0.92 13.39
N SER A 117 -0.74 -2.01 12.65
CA SER A 117 0.00 -2.30 11.41
C SER A 117 0.05 -3.82 11.32
N THR A 118 -0.27 -4.39 10.17
CA THR A 118 -0.42 -5.84 10.07
C THR A 118 0.15 -6.38 8.77
N ASN A 119 1.00 -7.41 8.93
CA ASN A 119 1.54 -8.24 7.86
C ASN A 119 0.42 -9.17 7.36
N GLY A 120 0.44 -9.51 6.07
CA GLY A 120 -0.44 -10.52 5.49
C GLY A 120 0.36 -11.65 4.85
N ASP A 121 -0.20 -12.85 4.87
CA ASP A 121 0.34 -14.05 4.21
C ASP A 121 -0.72 -14.61 3.27
N PHE A 122 -0.29 -14.95 2.06
CA PHE A 122 -0.99 -15.92 1.23
C PHE A 122 0.00 -16.91 0.64
N THR A 123 -0.18 -18.19 0.96
CA THR A 123 0.53 -19.38 0.44
C THR A 123 1.89 -19.07 -0.21
N GLY A 124 2.88 -18.77 0.64
CA GLY A 124 4.26 -18.56 0.19
C GLY A 124 4.62 -17.12 -0.17
N TYR A 125 3.71 -16.16 -0.02
CA TYR A 125 3.99 -14.73 -0.13
C TYR A 125 3.71 -14.01 1.18
N PHE A 126 4.62 -13.12 1.56
CA PHE A 126 4.57 -12.36 2.80
C PHE A 126 4.69 -10.89 2.48
N THR A 127 4.02 -10.05 3.26
CA THR A 127 4.24 -8.62 3.17
C THR A 127 4.47 -8.01 4.53
N HIS A 128 5.36 -7.02 4.56
CA HIS A 128 5.65 -6.19 5.71
C HIS A 128 5.42 -4.72 5.36
N ALA A 129 4.82 -3.96 6.26
CA ALA A 129 4.64 -2.53 6.08
C ALA A 129 4.94 -1.74 7.36
N SER A 130 5.48 -0.54 7.20
CA SER A 130 5.77 0.40 8.28
C SER A 130 5.55 1.85 7.85
N ILE A 131 5.20 2.72 8.80
CA ILE A 131 4.98 4.15 8.56
C ILE A 131 5.48 4.94 9.76
N ASP A 132 5.94 6.16 9.52
CA ASP A 132 6.22 7.12 10.61
C ASP A 132 4.93 7.37 11.39
N ILE A 133 4.91 6.99 12.68
CA ILE A 133 3.67 6.96 13.49
C ILE A 133 3.05 8.35 13.69
N ASP A 134 3.88 9.39 13.67
CA ASP A 134 3.50 10.79 13.87
C ASP A 134 4.03 11.69 12.75
N GLY A 135 3.42 12.86 12.61
CA GLY A 135 3.85 13.90 11.69
C GLY A 135 2.97 14.04 10.45
N ASN A 136 2.96 15.25 9.89
CA ASN A 136 2.16 15.59 8.72
C ASN A 136 2.82 15.10 7.41
N PHE A 137 4.13 14.86 7.41
CA PHE A 137 4.87 14.31 6.28
C PHE A 137 5.43 12.95 6.70
N SER A 138 4.79 11.88 6.23
CA SER A 138 5.09 10.53 6.68
C SER A 138 5.59 9.67 5.53
N THR A 139 6.59 8.84 5.78
CA THR A 139 7.05 7.83 4.83
C THR A 139 6.40 6.49 5.18
N ALA A 140 5.58 5.97 4.28
CA ALA A 140 5.06 4.61 4.36
C ALA A 140 5.90 3.70 3.48
N LYS A 141 6.28 2.54 3.98
CA LYS A 141 6.99 1.51 3.23
C LYS A 141 6.21 0.21 3.29
N ALA A 142 6.07 -0.45 2.16
CA ALA A 142 5.56 -1.82 2.07
C ALA A 142 6.49 -2.68 1.22
N VAL A 143 6.76 -3.89 1.68
CA VAL A 143 7.63 -4.87 1.01
C VAL A 143 6.88 -6.18 0.88
N VAL A 144 6.81 -6.74 -0.31
CA VAL A 144 6.27 -8.09 -0.55
C VAL A 144 7.39 -9.05 -0.98
N THR A 145 7.44 -10.22 -0.36
CA THR A 145 8.46 -11.25 -0.58
C THR A 145 7.80 -12.60 -0.89
N LYS A 146 8.53 -13.47 -1.61
CA LYS A 146 8.19 -14.89 -1.73
C LYS A 146 9.06 -15.71 -0.78
N ASN A 147 8.49 -16.67 -0.06
CA ASN A 147 9.25 -17.61 0.75
C ASN A 147 10.12 -18.48 -0.15
N ALA A 148 11.41 -18.59 0.18
CA ALA A 148 12.39 -19.34 -0.60
C ALA A 148 12.22 -20.88 -0.54
N ASN A 149 11.27 -21.39 0.26
CA ASN A 149 11.14 -22.83 0.58
C ASN A 149 9.96 -23.55 -0.09
N ASN A 150 9.25 -22.92 -1.05
CA ASN A 150 8.15 -23.52 -1.81
C ASN A 150 8.37 -23.47 -3.32
#